data_AF-A0A7J4K3R7-F1
#
_entry.id   AF-A0A7J4K3R7-F1
#
_cell.length_a   1.000
_cell.length_b   1.000
_cell.length_c   1.000
_cell.angle_alpha   90.00
_cell.angle_beta   90.00
_cell.angle_gamma   90.00
#
_symmetry.space_group_name_H-M   'P 1'
#
loop_
_entity.id
_entity.type
_entity.pdbx_description
1 polymer ?
#
loop_
_entity_poly.entity_id
_entity_poly.type
_entity_poly.pdbx_seq_one_letter_code
_entity_poly.pdbx_strand_id
1 'polypeptide(L)'
;MNPLVFLPVMLLLVGCKVSDQAGGHRLSREEAILAAELFIRDNGYTESSVSPEAILANEGLERYSDREKKLAFRHNTLQPNAVGAKLTGDVWTVGFAYTDSLREKYPASGRPTGRAVRFDAEGNNMQVMHKDLFLDILE
;
A
#
# COMPACT_ATOMS: atom_id res chain seq x y z
N MET A 1 68.19 -19.43 27.88
CA MET A 1 66.89 -19.92 27.37
C MET A 1 65.98 -18.70 27.16
N ASN A 2 65.75 -18.38 25.88
CA ASN A 2 64.79 -17.48 25.21
C ASN A 2 64.29 -16.19 25.90
N PRO A 3 64.55 -14.99 25.32
CA PRO A 3 63.72 -13.82 25.56
C PRO A 3 62.46 -13.85 24.67
N LEU A 4 61.32 -13.64 25.30
CA LEU A 4 60.00 -13.54 24.68
C LEU A 4 59.93 -12.26 23.83
N VAL A 5 59.80 -12.41 22.51
CA VAL A 5 59.57 -11.30 21.57
C VAL A 5 58.06 -10.99 21.56
N PHE A 6 57.67 -9.84 22.11
CA PHE A 6 56.31 -9.32 21.98
C PHE A 6 56.14 -8.67 20.60
N LEU A 7 55.36 -9.31 19.73
CA LEU A 7 54.88 -8.76 18.47
C LEU A 7 53.68 -7.85 18.72
N PRO A 8 53.64 -6.60 18.22
CA PRO A 8 52.42 -5.81 18.24
C PRO A 8 51.48 -6.29 17.12
N VAL A 9 50.32 -6.83 17.49
CA VAL A 9 49.19 -7.08 16.59
C VAL A 9 48.61 -5.73 16.20
N MET A 10 48.95 -5.27 14.99
CA MET A 10 48.40 -4.07 14.38
C MET A 10 46.97 -4.39 13.90
N LEU A 11 45.99 -4.00 14.71
CA LEU A 11 44.57 -4.13 14.40
C LEU A 11 44.19 -3.11 13.31
N LEU A 12 44.11 -3.58 12.06
CA LEU A 12 43.58 -2.80 10.94
C LEU A 12 42.06 -2.62 11.14
N LEU A 13 41.66 -1.47 11.66
CA LEU A 13 40.28 -1.01 11.64
C LEU A 13 39.92 -0.69 10.17
N VAL A 14 39.40 -1.68 9.47
CA VAL A 14 38.68 -1.47 8.21
C VAL A 14 37.45 -0.65 8.54
N GLY A 15 37.56 0.67 8.34
CA GLY A 15 36.43 1.58 8.35
C GLY A 15 35.52 1.24 7.18
N CYS A 16 34.58 0.33 7.40
CA CYS A 16 33.39 0.24 6.57
C CYS A 16 32.69 1.59 6.68
N LYS A 17 32.87 2.43 5.66
CA LYS A 17 31.99 3.57 5.44
C LYS A 17 30.61 2.98 5.19
N VAL A 18 29.79 2.95 6.23
CA VAL A 18 28.34 2.84 6.09
C VAL A 18 27.94 4.11 5.36
N SER A 19 27.82 4.02 4.04
CA SER A 19 27.16 5.04 3.25
C SER A 19 25.69 5.00 3.66
N ASP A 20 25.29 5.95 4.50
CA ASP A 20 23.90 6.37 4.63
C ASP A 20 23.41 6.78 3.24
N GLN A 21 22.72 5.87 2.55
CA GLN A 21 21.86 6.21 1.43
C GLN A 21 20.58 6.80 2.03
N ALA A 22 20.65 8.07 2.44
CA ALA A 22 19.48 8.89 2.74
C ALA A 22 18.76 9.33 1.45
N GLY A 23 18.46 8.37 0.58
CA GLY A 23 17.57 8.54 -0.56
C GLY A 23 16.38 7.61 -0.34
N GLY A 24 15.21 8.18 -0.04
CA GLY A 24 13.99 7.41 0.17
C GLY A 24 13.75 6.44 -0.99
N HIS A 25 13.57 5.16 -0.66
CA HIS A 25 13.31 4.14 -1.66
C HIS A 25 11.92 4.37 -2.27
N ARG A 26 11.89 4.68 -3.57
CA ARG A 26 10.66 4.85 -4.34
C ARG A 26 10.21 3.50 -4.88
N LEU A 27 8.93 3.21 -4.72
CA LEU A 27 8.31 1.98 -5.17
C LEU A 27 8.25 1.92 -6.71
N SER A 28 8.54 0.75 -7.26
CA SER A 28 8.14 0.36 -8.60
C SER A 28 6.61 0.24 -8.72
N ARG A 29 6.10 0.13 -9.95
CA ARG A 29 4.66 -0.05 -10.19
C ARG A 29 4.15 -1.34 -9.55
N GLU A 30 4.93 -2.41 -9.64
CA GLU A 30 4.60 -3.73 -9.09
C GLU A 30 4.58 -3.70 -7.56
N GLU A 31 5.55 -3.04 -6.94
CA GLU A 31 5.58 -2.84 -5.49
C GLU A 31 4.41 -1.97 -5.01
N ALA A 32 4.06 -0.92 -5.76
CA ALA A 32 2.92 -0.07 -5.47
C ALA A 32 1.60 -0.86 -5.56
N ILE A 33 1.42 -1.69 -6.58
CA ILE A 33 0.25 -2.57 -6.71
C ILE A 33 0.16 -3.53 -5.52
N LEU A 34 1.25 -4.24 -5.22
CA LEU A 34 1.28 -5.20 -4.12
C LEU A 34 0.96 -4.53 -2.78
N ALA A 35 1.56 -3.36 -2.52
CA ALA A 35 1.30 -2.61 -1.30
C ALA A 35 -0.17 -2.17 -1.18
N ALA A 36 -0.78 -1.74 -2.28
CA ALA A 36 -2.20 -1.36 -2.31
C ALA A 36 -3.14 -2.57 -2.14
N GLU A 37 -2.83 -3.72 -2.73
CA GLU A 37 -3.58 -4.97 -2.58
C GLU A 37 -3.59 -5.45 -1.12
N LEU A 38 -2.42 -5.44 -0.48
CA LEU A 38 -2.29 -5.72 0.95
C LEU A 38 -3.11 -4.73 1.77
N PHE A 39 -3.01 -3.44 1.45
CA PHE A 39 -3.74 -2.39 2.16
C PHE A 39 -5.25 -2.57 2.10
N ILE A 40 -5.85 -2.85 0.93
CA ILE A 40 -7.31 -3.01 0.84
C ILE A 40 -7.80 -4.26 1.56
N ARG A 41 -7.01 -5.33 1.54
CA ARG A 41 -7.31 -6.58 2.26
C ARG A 41 -7.30 -6.32 3.76
N ASP A 42 -6.26 -5.69 4.27
CA ASP A 42 -6.09 -5.43 5.71
C ASP A 42 -7.06 -4.35 6.22
N ASN A 43 -7.66 -3.57 5.32
CA ASN A 43 -8.71 -2.60 5.63
C ASN A 43 -10.14 -3.12 5.48
N GLY A 44 -10.31 -4.40 5.10
CA GLY A 44 -11.59 -5.09 5.05
C GLY A 44 -12.44 -4.79 3.81
N TYR A 45 -11.83 -4.40 2.70
CA TYR A 45 -12.57 -4.17 1.44
C TYR A 45 -12.85 -5.46 0.67
N THR A 46 -12.12 -6.53 0.96
CA THR A 46 -12.24 -7.83 0.28
C THR A 46 -13.05 -8.82 1.13
N GLU A 47 -13.21 -10.05 0.67
CA GLU A 47 -13.82 -11.16 1.45
C GLU A 47 -12.88 -11.72 2.54
N SER A 48 -11.62 -11.28 2.57
CA SER A 48 -10.66 -11.76 3.58
C SER A 48 -11.04 -11.24 4.96
N SER A 49 -10.88 -12.09 5.97
CA SER A 49 -11.02 -11.68 7.35
C SER A 49 -9.92 -10.70 7.75
N VAL A 50 -10.31 -9.64 8.45
CA VAL A 50 -9.38 -8.66 9.01
C VAL A 50 -9.02 -9.08 10.43
N SER A 51 -7.73 -9.04 10.79
CA SER A 51 -7.28 -9.29 12.16
C SER A 51 -7.97 -8.33 13.13
N PRO A 52 -8.43 -8.79 14.31
CA PRO A 52 -9.01 -7.92 15.34
C PRO A 52 -8.11 -6.76 15.75
N GLU A 53 -6.79 -6.95 15.69
CA GLU A 53 -5.74 -6.01 16.08
C GLU A 53 -5.39 -5.00 14.97
N ALA A 54 -5.82 -5.24 13.72
CA ALA A 54 -5.46 -4.38 12.59
C ALA A 54 -6.01 -2.96 12.77
N ILE A 55 -5.16 -1.94 12.60
CA ILE A 55 -5.60 -0.54 12.64
C ILE A 55 -6.14 -0.15 11.26
N LEU A 56 -7.44 0.13 11.18
CA LEU A 56 -8.08 0.52 9.91
C LEU A 56 -7.73 1.96 9.58
N ALA A 57 -7.23 2.19 8.37
CA ALA A 57 -7.12 3.52 7.81
C ALA A 57 -8.51 4.18 7.73
N ASN A 58 -8.55 5.50 7.90
CA ASN A 58 -9.76 6.28 7.68
C ASN A 58 -9.85 6.69 6.22
N GLU A 59 -11.05 6.67 5.67
CA GLU A 59 -11.33 7.39 4.42
C GLU A 59 -11.42 8.90 4.69
N GLY A 60 -11.14 9.73 3.68
CA GLY A 60 -11.25 11.19 3.80
C GLY A 60 -12.66 11.71 4.16
N LEU A 61 -13.70 10.93 3.87
CA LEU A 61 -15.08 11.17 4.31
C LEU A 61 -15.66 9.88 4.90
N GLU A 62 -15.03 9.42 5.99
CA GLU A 62 -15.45 8.21 6.69
C GLU A 62 -16.87 8.36 7.25
N ARG A 63 -17.74 7.38 6.93
CA ARG A 63 -19.16 7.42 7.34
C ARG A 63 -19.36 7.00 8.79
N TYR A 64 -18.53 6.09 9.27
CA TYR A 64 -18.68 5.46 10.58
C TYR A 64 -17.37 5.59 11.36
N SER A 65 -17.45 6.01 12.61
CA SER A 65 -16.31 5.97 13.53
C SER A 65 -16.12 4.60 14.18
N ASP A 66 -17.19 3.78 14.21
CA ASP A 66 -17.21 2.46 14.81
C ASP A 66 -16.55 1.41 13.88
N ARG A 67 -15.64 0.61 14.44
CA ARG A 67 -14.87 -0.39 13.69
C ARG A 67 -15.77 -1.40 13.00
N GLU A 68 -16.73 -1.97 13.71
CA GLU A 68 -17.60 -3.02 13.17
C GLU A 68 -18.45 -2.48 12.03
N LYS A 69 -19.00 -1.26 12.20
CA LYS A 69 -19.73 -0.58 11.12
C LYS A 69 -18.85 -0.25 9.92
N LYS A 70 -17.58 0.14 10.14
CA LYS A 70 -16.61 0.34 9.04
C LYS A 70 -16.36 -0.95 8.28
N LEU A 71 -16.04 -2.03 8.99
CA LEU A 71 -15.80 -3.33 8.36
C LEU A 71 -17.04 -3.83 7.61
N ALA A 72 -18.22 -3.76 8.23
CA ALA A 72 -19.46 -4.15 7.58
C ALA A 72 -19.77 -3.32 6.33
N PHE A 73 -19.42 -2.03 6.32
CA PHE A 73 -19.61 -1.16 5.16
C PHE A 73 -18.61 -1.44 4.02
N ARG A 74 -17.38 -1.84 4.35
CA ARG A 74 -16.30 -2.09 3.39
C ARG A 74 -16.30 -3.53 2.86
N HIS A 75 -16.84 -4.47 3.61
CA HIS A 75 -16.73 -5.89 3.33
C HIS A 75 -17.22 -6.25 1.93
N ASN A 76 -16.36 -6.98 1.21
CA ASN A 76 -16.62 -7.47 -0.15
C ASN A 76 -17.10 -6.39 -1.13
N THR A 77 -16.55 -5.18 -1.00
CA THR A 77 -16.88 -4.08 -1.91
C THR A 77 -15.90 -3.98 -3.08
N LEU A 78 -14.64 -4.36 -2.90
CA LEU A 78 -13.61 -4.29 -3.93
C LEU A 78 -13.05 -5.68 -4.26
N GLN A 79 -12.70 -5.86 -5.54
CA GLN A 79 -11.91 -6.99 -5.99
C GLN A 79 -10.53 -6.96 -5.33
N PRO A 80 -9.96 -8.11 -4.95
CA PRO A 80 -8.69 -8.17 -4.21
C PRO A 80 -7.48 -7.77 -5.06
N ASN A 81 -7.57 -7.89 -6.39
CA ASN A 81 -6.49 -7.60 -7.31
C ASN A 81 -6.69 -6.21 -7.93
N ALA A 82 -5.60 -5.46 -8.06
CA ALA A 82 -5.64 -4.16 -8.73
C ALA A 82 -5.92 -4.33 -10.24
N VAL A 83 -6.67 -3.39 -10.80
CA VAL A 83 -6.90 -3.31 -12.26
C VAL A 83 -5.75 -2.61 -12.96
N GLY A 84 -5.13 -1.65 -12.30
CA GLY A 84 -4.02 -0.88 -12.85
C GLY A 84 -3.48 0.13 -11.85
N ALA A 85 -2.39 0.78 -12.22
CA ALA A 85 -1.73 1.76 -11.38
C ALA A 85 -1.15 2.90 -12.23
N LYS A 86 -1.16 4.10 -11.67
CA LYS A 86 -0.58 5.29 -12.30
C LYS A 86 0.15 6.14 -11.28
N LEU A 87 1.37 6.55 -11.62
CA LEU A 87 2.13 7.55 -10.87
C LEU A 87 1.91 8.92 -11.49
N THR A 88 1.48 9.90 -10.71
CA THR A 88 1.34 11.31 -11.16
C THR A 88 2.09 12.21 -10.19
N GLY A 89 3.21 12.79 -10.64
CA GLY A 89 4.17 13.41 -9.73
C GLY A 89 4.74 12.35 -8.78
N ASP A 90 4.59 12.59 -7.48
CA ASP A 90 5.02 11.67 -6.41
C ASP A 90 3.86 10.92 -5.76
N VAL A 91 2.74 10.76 -6.45
CA VAL A 91 1.54 10.10 -5.90
C VAL A 91 1.13 8.93 -6.76
N TRP A 92 1.16 7.74 -6.16
CA TRP A 92 0.55 6.54 -6.71
C TRP A 92 -0.97 6.61 -6.62
N THR A 93 -1.63 6.14 -7.67
CA THR A 93 -3.06 5.85 -7.71
C THR A 93 -3.24 4.44 -8.22
N VAL A 94 -3.68 3.53 -7.37
CA VAL A 94 -3.90 2.11 -7.70
C VAL A 94 -5.39 1.81 -7.65
N GLY A 95 -5.96 1.37 -8.77
CA GLY A 95 -7.40 1.18 -8.90
C GLY A 95 -7.85 -0.26 -8.71
N PHE A 96 -9.02 -0.42 -8.10
CA PHE A 96 -9.67 -1.69 -7.82
C PHE A 96 -11.10 -1.65 -8.32
N ALA A 97 -11.52 -2.67 -9.06
CA ALA A 97 -12.89 -2.80 -9.49
C ALA A 97 -13.83 -3.10 -8.31
N TYR A 98 -15.06 -2.63 -8.41
CA TYR A 98 -16.13 -3.12 -7.56
C TYR A 98 -16.36 -4.62 -7.78
N THR A 99 -16.84 -5.30 -6.74
CA THR A 99 -17.34 -6.67 -6.86
C THR A 99 -18.55 -6.72 -7.79
N ASP A 100 -18.81 -7.87 -8.41
CA ASP A 100 -19.89 -8.00 -9.41
C ASP A 100 -21.25 -7.57 -8.84
N SER A 101 -21.51 -7.92 -7.57
CA SER A 101 -22.72 -7.54 -6.83
C SER A 101 -22.92 -6.04 -6.68
N LEU A 102 -21.84 -5.25 -6.63
CA LEU A 102 -21.90 -3.79 -6.59
C LEU A 102 -21.86 -3.17 -7.97
N ARG A 103 -21.18 -3.79 -8.94
CA ARG A 103 -21.12 -3.30 -10.32
C ARG A 103 -22.51 -3.21 -10.95
N GLU A 104 -23.40 -4.16 -10.64
CA GLU A 104 -24.81 -4.11 -11.07
C GLU A 104 -25.60 -2.96 -10.45
N LYS A 105 -25.25 -2.58 -9.21
CA LYS A 105 -25.90 -1.51 -8.45
C LYS A 105 -25.45 -0.11 -8.87
N TYR A 106 -24.25 0.00 -9.42
CA TYR A 106 -23.68 1.23 -9.95
C TYR A 106 -23.44 1.11 -11.47
N PRO A 107 -24.51 1.17 -12.30
CA PRO A 107 -24.37 1.18 -13.75
C PRO A 107 -23.76 2.51 -14.20
N ALA A 108 -22.44 2.62 -14.09
CA ALA A 108 -21.71 3.84 -14.39
C ALA A 108 -21.49 3.94 -15.90
N SER A 109 -22.37 4.63 -16.63
CA SER A 109 -22.07 5.19 -17.96
C SER A 109 -21.55 4.23 -19.06
N GLY A 110 -21.57 2.91 -18.84
CA GLY A 110 -20.91 1.92 -19.70
C GLY A 110 -19.38 1.82 -19.54
N ARG A 111 -18.78 2.49 -18.54
CA ARG A 111 -17.34 2.50 -18.29
C ARG A 111 -16.99 1.68 -17.03
N PRO A 112 -15.84 0.99 -17.01
CA PRO A 112 -15.40 0.27 -15.83
C PRO A 112 -15.10 1.26 -14.71
N THR A 113 -15.74 1.05 -13.55
CA THR A 113 -15.60 1.91 -12.37
C THR A 113 -15.21 1.12 -11.14
N GLY A 114 -14.62 1.82 -10.19
CA GLY A 114 -14.16 1.26 -8.93
C GLY A 114 -13.69 2.32 -7.96
N ARG A 115 -12.84 1.93 -7.02
CA ARG A 115 -12.19 2.84 -6.07
C ARG A 115 -10.68 2.74 -6.23
N ALA A 116 -9.97 3.72 -5.69
CA ALA A 116 -8.51 3.72 -5.77
C ALA A 116 -7.86 4.01 -4.42
N VAL A 117 -6.70 3.42 -4.22
CA VAL A 117 -5.79 3.71 -3.11
C VAL A 117 -4.78 4.75 -3.60
N ARG A 118 -4.58 5.82 -2.82
CA ARG A 118 -3.57 6.84 -3.07
C ARG A 118 -2.56 6.89 -1.94
N PHE A 119 -1.29 7.04 -2.31
CA PHE A 119 -0.14 7.09 -1.41
C PHE A 119 1.04 7.76 -2.11
N ASP A 120 2.04 8.18 -1.35
CA ASP A 120 3.26 8.75 -1.93
C ASP A 120 4.13 7.69 -2.64
N ALA A 121 5.10 8.16 -3.41
CA ALA A 121 6.00 7.31 -4.20
C ALA A 121 6.81 6.33 -3.34
N GLU A 122 6.96 6.60 -2.04
CA GLU A 122 7.69 5.78 -1.08
C GLU A 122 6.78 4.79 -0.32
N GLY A 123 5.47 4.76 -0.60
CA GLY A 123 4.55 3.79 0.02
C GLY A 123 3.83 4.27 1.28
N ASN A 124 3.96 5.53 1.66
CA ASN A 124 3.37 6.07 2.89
C ASN A 124 2.04 6.79 2.61
N ASN A 125 1.33 7.11 3.69
CA ASN A 125 0.08 7.88 3.65
C ASN A 125 -1.05 7.24 2.82
N MET A 126 -1.13 5.90 2.79
CA MET A 126 -2.16 5.14 2.06
C MET A 126 -3.58 5.46 2.53
N GLN A 127 -4.43 5.82 1.57
CA GLN A 127 -5.85 6.08 1.79
C GLN A 127 -6.70 5.66 0.59
N VAL A 128 -7.88 5.08 0.82
CA VAL A 128 -8.87 4.88 -0.23
C VAL A 128 -9.51 6.23 -0.56
N MET A 129 -9.50 6.61 -1.84
CA MET A 129 -10.21 7.79 -2.34
C MET A 129 -11.70 7.63 -2.07
N HIS A 130 -12.36 8.67 -1.55
CA HIS A 130 -13.81 8.63 -1.29
C HIS A 130 -14.66 8.53 -2.58
N LYS A 131 -14.19 9.13 -3.68
CA LYS A 131 -14.90 9.16 -4.96
C LYS A 131 -14.56 7.95 -5.83
N ASP A 132 -15.51 7.58 -6.66
CA ASP A 132 -15.32 6.57 -7.70
C ASP A 132 -14.27 7.02 -8.72
N LEU A 133 -13.59 6.02 -9.29
CA LEU A 133 -12.59 6.17 -10.32
C LEU A 133 -13.04 5.42 -11.58
N PHE A 134 -12.88 6.05 -12.75
CA PHE A 134 -12.91 5.31 -14.02
C PHE A 134 -11.59 4.56 -14.19
N LEU A 135 -11.66 3.23 -14.32
CA LEU A 135 -10.47 2.38 -14.29
C LEU A 135 -9.69 2.38 -15.61
N ASP A 136 -10.29 2.85 -16.69
CA ASP A 136 -9.68 2.98 -18.02
C ASP A 136 -8.66 4.14 -18.13
N ILE A 137 -8.46 4.93 -17.06
CA ILE A 137 -7.43 5.97 -17.00
C ILE A 137 -6.10 5.46 -16.44
N LEU A 138 -6.07 4.22 -15.98
CA LEU A 138 -4.93 3.55 -15.38
C LEU A 138 -4.17 2.78 -16.47
N GLU A 139 -2.86 2.61 -16.26
CA GLU A 139 -1.97 1.81 -17.11
C GLU A 139 -1.91 0.37 -16.61
#